data_AF-A0A673G5T4-F1
#
_entry.id   AF-A0A673G5T4-F1
#
_cell.length_a   1.000
_cell.length_b   1.000
_cell.length_c   1.000
_cell.angle_alpha   90.00
_cell.angle_beta   90.00
_cell.angle_gamma   90.00
#
_symmetry.space_group_name_H-M   'P 1'
#
loop_
_entity.id
_entity.type
_entity.pdbx_description
1 polymer ?
#
loop_
_entity_poly.entity_id
_entity_poly.type
_entity_poly.pdbx_seq_one_letter_code
_entity_poly.pdbx_strand_id
1 'polypeptide(L)' 'MSDTMAVLPKLSTGLDVNVRFTGVSDFEYTPECIVFDLLDILLYHGWLVDPQSPEVVSAVGKLSYNQLVEKIIDFKHSTD' A
#
# COMPACT_ATOMS: atom_id res chain seq x y z
N MET A 1 16.77 -11.28 -9.59
CA MET A 1 18.11 -10.72 -9.28
C MET A 1 18.33 -9.36 -9.94
N SER A 2 17.90 -9.12 -11.19
CA SER A 2 18.04 -7.80 -11.83
C SER A 2 17.19 -6.70 -11.15
N ASP A 3 15.98 -7.04 -10.69
CA ASP A 3 15.05 -6.04 -10.14
C ASP A 3 15.53 -5.45 -8.82
N THR A 4 16.15 -6.27 -7.96
CA THR A 4 16.74 -5.82 -6.69
C THR A 4 17.86 -4.80 -6.89
N MET A 5 18.75 -5.05 -7.87
CA MET A 5 19.88 -4.14 -8.17
C MET A 5 19.40 -2.77 -8.68
N ALA A 6 18.23 -2.71 -9.31
CA ALA A 6 17.62 -1.47 -9.77
C ALA A 6 16.94 -0.67 -8.62
N VAL A 7 16.55 -1.35 -7.54
CA VAL A 7 15.86 -0.74 -6.39
C VAL A 7 16.84 -0.23 -5.33
N LEU A 8 18.04 -0.80 -5.21
CA LEU A 8 19.04 -0.39 -4.22
C LEU A 8 19.33 1.12 -4.19
N PRO A 9 19.46 1.84 -5.35
CA PRO A 9 19.62 3.28 -5.33
C PRO A 9 18.39 4.04 -4.81
N LYS A 10 17.17 3.50 -5.00
CA LYS A 10 15.94 4.15 -4.51
C LYS A 10 15.86 4.17 -2.99
N LEU A 11 16.46 3.19 -2.30
CA LEU A 11 16.51 3.17 -0.84
C LEU A 11 17.20 4.40 -0.24
N SER A 12 18.14 5.03 -0.97
CA SER A 12 18.83 6.24 -0.51
C SER A 12 18.08 7.54 -0.85
N THR A 13 17.17 7.51 -1.83
CA THR A 13 16.40 8.69 -2.27
C THR A 13 14.95 8.71 -1.80
N GLY A 14 14.42 7.58 -1.36
CA GLY A 14 13.02 7.38 -0.99
C GLY A 14 12.42 6.19 -1.72
N LEU A 15 11.67 5.38 -0.97
CA LEU A 15 11.04 4.16 -1.46
C LEU A 15 9.52 4.34 -1.52
N ASP A 16 8.94 4.10 -2.70
CA ASP A 16 7.50 4.14 -2.87
C ASP A 16 6.87 2.85 -2.35
N VAL A 17 5.97 2.98 -1.38
CA VAL A 17 5.18 1.87 -0.83
C VAL A 17 3.70 2.17 -1.01
N ASN A 18 2.92 1.15 -1.34
CA ASN A 18 1.47 1.28 -1.43
C ASN A 18 0.83 0.31 -0.44
N VAL A 19 0.24 0.84 0.63
CA VAL A 19 -0.34 0.04 1.72
C VAL A 19 -1.75 -0.45 1.36
N ARG A 20 -2.17 -1.56 1.97
CA ARG A 20 -3.58 -1.97 2.07
C ARG A 20 -4.01 -1.84 3.51
N PHE A 21 -5.23 -1.39 3.75
CA PHE A 21 -5.71 -1.09 5.10
C PHE A 21 -6.20 -2.32 5.89
N THR A 22 -5.92 -3.53 5.38
CA THR A 22 -6.47 -4.81 5.87
C THR A 22 -5.60 -5.50 6.92
N GLY A 23 -4.31 -5.19 6.98
CA GLY A 23 -3.36 -5.89 7.86
C GLY A 23 -2.05 -5.13 7.98
N VAL A 24 -1.31 -5.35 9.06
CA VAL A 24 -0.08 -4.57 9.36
C VAL A 24 1.05 -4.82 8.39
N SER A 25 1.01 -5.95 7.67
CA SER A 25 2.01 -6.37 6.69
C SER A 25 1.49 -6.27 5.25
N ASP A 26 0.32 -5.65 5.05
CA ASP A 26 -0.36 -5.72 3.77
C ASP A 26 0.06 -4.55 2.88
N PHE A 27 0.92 -4.84 1.91
CA PHE A 27 1.33 -3.89 0.88
C PHE A 27 0.92 -4.42 -0.50
N GLU A 28 0.83 -3.52 -1.48
CA GLU A 28 0.88 -3.91 -2.88
C GLU A 28 2.28 -4.43 -3.19
N TYR A 29 2.35 -5.58 -3.85
CA TYR A 29 3.62 -6.21 -4.16
C TYR A 29 4.32 -5.43 -5.27
N THR A 30 5.34 -4.68 -4.91
CA THR A 30 6.20 -3.92 -5.82
C THR A 30 7.63 -4.45 -5.79
N PRO A 31 8.45 -4.21 -6.83
CA PRO A 31 9.87 -4.55 -6.83
C PRO A 31 10.62 -3.99 -5.62
N GLU A 32 10.17 -2.86 -5.11
CA GLU A 32 10.67 -2.18 -3.92
C GLU A 32 10.57 -3.05 -2.65
N CYS A 33 9.47 -3.78 -2.48
CA CYS A 33 9.24 -4.67 -1.34
C CYS A 33 10.20 -5.88 -1.32
N ILE A 34 10.65 -6.33 -2.50
CA ILE A 34 11.52 -7.52 -2.64
C ILE A 34 12.85 -7.36 -1.89
N VAL A 35 13.35 -6.13 -1.75
CA VAL A 35 14.58 -5.88 -0.99
C VAL A 35 14.44 -6.31 0.47
N PHE A 36 13.29 -6.05 1.10
CA PHE A 36 13.05 -6.41 2.49
C PHE A 36 12.93 -7.93 2.65
N ASP A 37 12.23 -8.59 1.74
CA ASP A 37 12.12 -10.06 1.71
C ASP A 37 13.49 -10.73 1.54
N LEU A 38 14.37 -10.18 0.69
CA LEU A 38 15.71 -10.71 0.46
C LEU A 38 16.67 -10.49 1.63
N LEU A 39 16.47 -9.41 2.39
CA LEU A 39 17.26 -9.11 3.58
C LEU A 39 16.70 -9.77 4.85
N ASP A 40 15.62 -10.54 4.74
CA ASP A 40 14.88 -11.13 5.86
C ASP A 40 14.44 -10.06 6.88
N ILE A 41 14.05 -8.89 6.37
CA ILE A 41 13.53 -7.76 7.15
C ILE A 41 12.03 -7.68 6.94
N LEU A 42 11.26 -7.75 8.02
CA LEU A 42 9.81 -7.61 7.96
C LEU A 42 9.41 -6.14 7.83
N LEU A 43 8.57 -5.83 6.84
CA LEU A 43 8.00 -4.49 6.63
C LEU A 43 6.59 -4.41 7.21
N TYR A 44 6.32 -3.38 8.01
CA TYR A 44 5.02 -3.16 8.65
C TYR A 44 4.52 -1.72 8.52
N HIS A 45 3.21 -1.54 8.59
CA HIS A 45 2.53 -0.26 8.73
C HIS A 45 1.37 -0.33 9.76
N GLY A 46 1.03 0.81 10.35
CA GLY A 46 -0.08 0.93 11.31
C GLY A 46 -1.38 1.47 10.71
N TRP A 47 -1.39 1.71 9.39
CA TRP A 47 -2.54 2.31 8.72
C TRP A 47 -3.62 1.26 8.42
N LEU A 48 -4.41 0.96 9.44
CA LEU A 48 -5.50 -0.01 9.38
C LEU A 48 -6.85 0.69 9.44
N VAL A 49 -7.86 0.08 8.83
CA VAL A 49 -9.24 0.50 9.05
C VAL A 49 -9.73 0.01 10.41
N ASP A 50 -10.47 0.84 11.14
CA ASP A 50 -11.08 0.44 12.40
C ASP A 50 -12.21 -0.58 12.14
N PRO A 51 -12.13 -1.82 12.66
CA PRO A 51 -13.19 -2.81 12.50
C PRO A 51 -14.52 -2.40 13.14
N GLN A 52 -14.51 -1.43 14.07
CA GLN A 52 -15.71 -0.91 14.72
C GLN A 52 -16.54 0.03 13.81
N SER A 53 -15.98 0.44 12.67
CA SER A 53 -16.65 1.31 11.69
C SER A 53 -17.00 0.54 10.42
N PRO A 54 -18.09 -0.27 10.40
CA PRO A 54 -18.43 -1.14 9.28
C PRO A 54 -18.67 -0.36 7.97
N GLU A 55 -19.14 0.89 8.02
CA GLU A 55 -19.26 1.72 6.82
C GLU A 55 -17.91 2.03 6.18
N VAL A 56 -16.88 2.31 6.99
CA VAL A 56 -15.53 2.62 6.50
C VAL A 56 -14.85 1.35 6.00
N VAL A 57 -15.00 0.22 6.71
CA VAL A 57 -14.52 -1.09 6.28
C VAL A 57 -15.10 -1.45 4.90
N SER A 58 -16.41 -1.24 4.71
CA SER A 58 -17.07 -1.50 3.43
C SER A 58 -16.61 -0.52 2.32
N ALA A 59 -16.47 0.77 2.65
CA ALA A 59 -16.02 1.79 1.70
C ALA A 59 -14.58 1.55 1.22
N VAL A 60 -13.67 1.18 2.12
CA VAL A 60 -12.26 0.91 1.83
C VAL A 60 -12.08 -0.48 1.21
N GLY A 61 -12.75 -1.50 1.75
CA GLY A 61 -12.67 -2.87 1.27
C GLY A 61 -11.25 -3.42 1.33
N LYS A 62 -10.77 -3.96 0.20
CA LYS A 62 -9.40 -4.50 0.03
C LYS A 62 -8.50 -3.60 -0.83
N LEU A 63 -8.91 -2.35 -1.05
CA LEU A 63 -8.20 -1.41 -1.91
C LEU A 63 -6.86 -1.02 -1.29
N SER A 64 -5.85 -0.84 -2.12
CA SER A 64 -4.62 -0.16 -1.71
C SER A 64 -4.84 1.35 -1.63
N TYR A 65 -3.90 2.09 -1.04
CA TYR A 65 -3.98 3.54 -0.93
C TYR A 65 -4.21 4.21 -2.29
N ASN A 66 -3.44 3.84 -3.32
CA ASN A 66 -3.59 4.42 -4.67
C ASN A 66 -5.00 4.15 -5.25
N GLN A 67 -5.48 2.91 -5.14
CA GLN A 67 -6.81 2.53 -5.62
C GLN A 67 -7.93 3.25 -4.86
N LEU A 68 -7.75 3.48 -3.56
CA LEU A 68 -8.72 4.19 -2.75
C LEU A 68 -8.79 5.68 -3.13
N VAL A 69 -7.65 6.31 -3.42
CA VAL A 69 -7.61 7.70 -3.90
C VAL A 69 -8.34 7.83 -5.24
N GLU A 70 -8.10 6.93 -6.19
CA GLU A 70 -8.82 6.90 -7.48
C GLU A 70 -10.33 6.77 -7.26
N LYS A 71 -10.76 5.82 -6.43
CA LYS A 71 -12.17 5.64 -6.08
C LYS A 71 -12.81 6.91 -5.48
N ILE A 72 -12.10 7.64 -4.64
CA ILE A 72 -12.59 8.89 -4.05
C ILE A 72 -12.79 9.97 -5.12
N ILE A 73 -11.88 10.04 -6.10
CA ILE A 73 -11.97 10.99 -7.21
C ILE A 73 -13.19 10.65 -8.09
N ASP A 74 -13.34 9.40 -8.49
CA ASP A 74 -14.47 8.93 -9.31
C ASP A 74 -15.82 9.17 -8.64
N PHE A 75 -15.89 8.93 -7.32
CA PHE A 75 -17.10 9.14 -6.55
C PHE A 75 -17.47 10.63 -6.48
N LYS A 76 -16.49 11.52 -6.31
CA LYS A 76 -16.72 12.97 -6.32
C LYS A 76 -17.23 13.46 -7.67
N HIS A 77 -16.63 13.01 -8.78
CA HIS A 77 -17.08 13.41 -10.13
C HIS A 77 -18.45 12.85 -10.52
N SER A 78 -18.86 11.70 -9.97
CA SER A 78 -20.19 11.13 -10.23
C SER A 78 -21.33 11.88 -9.52
N THR A 79 -21.02 12.83 -8.65
CA THR A 79 -22.01 13.62 -7.90
C THR A 79 -22.30 14.98 -8.55
N ASP A 80 -21.64 15.30 -9.68
CA ASP A 80 -21.94 16.42 -10.58
C ASP A 80 -22.90 16.03 -11.72
#